data_AF-A0A0G9H9H6-F1
#
_entry.id   AF-A0A0G9H9H6-F1
#
_cell.length_a   1.000
_cell.length_b   1.000
_cell.length_c   1.000
_cell.angle_alpha   90.00
_cell.angle_beta   90.00
_cell.angle_gamma   90.00
#
_symmetry.space_group_name_H-M   'P 1'
#
loop_
_entity.id
_entity.type
_entity.pdbx_description
1 polymer ?
#
loop_
_entity_poly.entity_id
_entity_poly.type
_entity_poly.pdbx_seq_one_letter_code
_entity_poly.pdbx_strand_id
1 'polypeptide(L)'
;MKYFAMCCASASLLLSASAVATETGADLLVKGSITPGAACNVVIGSTLNLGTIKRSDLSSDPSKETQLEEQSVPTSVSCLQAQRFAFVVREAGGSDPASDKIFPMRANDDQKRTGKLFLLFDAQSTKVDGVQGYATGADRMIDLGSATWGPATSPRENLPITNGRYAVGFVTEAGSTEAPANIKDLSVKLLVRPWINAVNDLDLNADIGFASDLGLEISYF
;
A
#
# COMPACT_ATOMS: atom_id res chain seq x y z
N MET A 1 -22.57 -96.46 -34.45
CA MET A 1 -21.42 -95.90 -35.19
C MET A 1 -20.84 -94.74 -34.38
N LYS A 2 -19.53 -94.52 -34.51
CA LYS A 2 -18.58 -93.95 -33.53
C LYS A 2 -18.91 -92.56 -32.95
N TYR A 3 -18.75 -92.42 -31.63
CA TYR A 3 -18.46 -91.19 -30.89
C TYR A 3 -16.96 -91.14 -30.57
N PHE A 4 -16.32 -89.98 -30.77
CA PHE A 4 -15.24 -89.35 -29.96
C PHE A 4 -14.35 -88.49 -30.87
N ALA A 5 -14.30 -87.18 -30.59
CA ALA A 5 -13.05 -86.40 -30.58
C ALA A 5 -13.34 -85.05 -29.91
N MET A 6 -12.62 -84.81 -28.83
CA MET A 6 -12.78 -83.76 -27.85
C MET A 6 -11.53 -82.87 -27.86
N CYS A 7 -11.76 -81.55 -27.91
CA CYS A 7 -10.99 -80.42 -27.34
C CYS A 7 -9.51 -80.12 -27.66
N CYS A 8 -9.26 -78.79 -27.61
CA CYS A 8 -8.03 -78.03 -27.30
C CYS A 8 -7.09 -77.70 -28.49
N ALA A 9 -6.56 -76.49 -28.67
CA ALA A 9 -6.52 -75.29 -27.81
C ALA A 9 -6.30 -74.00 -28.63
N SER A 10 -6.91 -72.92 -28.16
CA SER A 10 -6.71 -71.52 -28.56
C SER A 10 -5.47 -70.92 -27.87
N ALA A 11 -4.75 -70.02 -28.54
CA ALA A 11 -3.88 -69.05 -27.86
C ALA A 11 -3.78 -67.75 -28.69
N SER A 12 -4.65 -66.80 -28.37
CA SER A 12 -4.61 -65.41 -28.85
C SER A 12 -3.73 -64.59 -27.90
N LEU A 13 -2.56 -64.14 -28.35
CA LEU A 13 -1.72 -63.19 -27.62
C LEU A 13 -2.08 -61.76 -28.05
N LEU A 14 -3.00 -61.14 -27.31
CA LEU A 14 -3.24 -59.70 -27.36
C LEU A 14 -2.18 -59.01 -26.50
N LEU A 15 -1.28 -58.23 -27.11
CA LEU A 15 -0.41 -57.30 -26.38
C LEU A 15 -1.29 -56.25 -25.69
N SER A 16 -1.43 -56.36 -24.38
CA SER A 16 -2.01 -55.31 -23.54
C SER A 16 -0.94 -54.25 -23.31
N ALA A 17 -1.00 -53.13 -24.03
CA ALA A 17 -0.26 -51.94 -23.65
C ALA A 17 -0.95 -51.34 -22.42
N SER A 18 -0.35 -51.51 -21.24
CA SER A 18 -0.78 -50.82 -20.02
C SER A 18 -0.56 -49.32 -20.22
N ALA A 19 -1.64 -48.57 -20.38
CA ALA A 19 -1.58 -47.11 -20.34
C ALA A 19 -1.05 -46.70 -18.96
N VAL A 20 0.14 -46.11 -18.92
CA VAL A 20 0.67 -45.48 -17.71
C VAL A 20 -0.10 -44.17 -17.55
N ALA A 21 -1.08 -44.12 -16.67
CA ALA A 21 -1.70 -42.87 -16.29
C ALA A 21 -0.68 -42.08 -15.46
N THR A 22 -0.10 -41.03 -16.04
CA THR A 22 0.67 -40.04 -15.28
C THR A 22 -0.35 -39.28 -14.42
N GLU A 23 -0.25 -39.38 -13.10
CA GLU A 23 -1.06 -38.56 -12.19
C GLU A 23 -0.83 -37.09 -12.54
N THR A 24 -1.92 -36.38 -12.87
CA THR A 24 -1.93 -34.94 -13.07
C THR A 24 -2.58 -34.34 -11.84
N GLY A 25 -1.75 -33.80 -10.94
CA GLY A 25 -2.21 -33.01 -9.80
C GLY A 25 -2.27 -31.53 -10.18
N ALA A 26 -3.32 -30.84 -9.76
CA ALA A 26 -3.42 -29.39 -9.81
C ALA A 26 -3.57 -28.85 -8.39
N ASP A 27 -2.82 -27.81 -8.05
CA ASP A 27 -2.92 -27.16 -6.75
C ASP A 27 -4.10 -26.18 -6.75
N LEU A 28 -5.00 -26.33 -5.77
CA LEU A 28 -6.06 -25.37 -5.48
C LEU A 28 -5.65 -24.56 -4.24
N LEU A 29 -5.28 -23.30 -4.46
CA LEU A 29 -5.03 -22.35 -3.38
C LEU A 29 -6.34 -21.66 -2.98
N VAL A 30 -6.97 -22.13 -1.92
CA VAL A 30 -8.13 -21.45 -1.29
C VAL A 30 -7.62 -20.50 -0.21
N LYS A 31 -7.78 -19.20 -0.42
CA LYS A 31 -7.55 -18.17 0.60
C LYS A 31 -8.88 -17.63 1.09
N GLY A 32 -8.99 -17.38 2.39
CA GLY A 32 -10.12 -16.72 3.01
C GLY A 32 -9.68 -15.99 4.27
N SER A 33 -10.38 -14.91 4.62
CA SER A 33 -10.19 -14.19 5.88
C SER A 33 -11.56 -13.93 6.51
N ILE A 34 -11.67 -14.14 7.81
CA ILE A 34 -12.80 -13.74 8.63
C ILE A 34 -12.21 -12.80 9.66
N THR A 35 -12.52 -11.50 9.60
CA THR A 35 -12.01 -10.51 10.56
C THR A 35 -13.04 -10.33 11.69
N PRO A 36 -12.82 -10.87 12.90
CA PRO A 36 -13.76 -10.75 14.00
C PRO A 36 -13.40 -9.53 14.84
N GLY A 37 -14.28 -8.52 14.89
CA GLY A 37 -14.14 -7.34 15.74
C GLY A 37 -14.81 -6.11 15.13
N ALA A 38 -15.17 -5.14 15.96
CA ALA A 38 -15.58 -3.84 15.45
C ALA A 38 -14.37 -3.18 14.75
N ALA A 39 -14.59 -2.59 13.58
CA ALA A 39 -13.55 -1.85 12.87
C ALA A 39 -12.98 -0.74 13.76
N CYS A 40 -11.67 -0.53 13.68
CA CYS A 40 -11.02 0.59 14.31
C CYS A 40 -11.54 1.91 13.71
N ASN A 41 -11.69 2.92 14.54
CA ASN A 41 -12.01 4.27 14.12
C ASN A 41 -10.72 4.98 13.69
N VAL A 42 -10.67 5.46 12.45
CA VAL A 42 -9.55 6.25 11.91
C VAL A 42 -9.95 7.72 11.89
N VAL A 43 -9.13 8.57 12.50
CA VAL A 43 -9.31 10.02 12.47
C VAL A 43 -8.06 10.64 11.88
N ILE A 44 -8.26 11.48 10.87
CA ILE A 44 -7.22 12.27 10.23
C ILE A 44 -7.62 13.73 10.46
N GLY A 45 -6.65 14.60 10.69
CA GLY A 45 -6.87 16.04 10.74
C GLY A 45 -7.62 16.57 9.52
N SER A 46 -8.14 17.79 9.63
CA SER A 46 -8.96 18.41 8.59
C SER A 46 -8.25 18.53 7.24
N THR A 47 -9.02 18.86 6.20
CA THR A 47 -8.50 19.19 4.86
C THR A 47 -7.32 20.14 4.94
N LEU A 48 -6.21 19.76 4.30
CA LEU A 48 -5.02 20.60 4.21
C LEU A 48 -5.23 21.68 3.15
N ASN A 49 -5.15 22.95 3.57
CA ASN A 49 -5.25 24.09 2.67
C ASN A 49 -3.89 24.76 2.56
N LEU A 50 -3.31 24.75 1.34
CA LEU A 50 -2.02 25.39 1.06
C LEU A 50 -2.13 26.91 0.84
N GLY A 51 -3.36 27.44 0.86
CA GLY A 51 -3.64 28.86 0.64
C GLY A 51 -3.41 29.28 -0.81
N THR A 52 -3.33 30.60 -1.02
CA THR A 52 -3.03 31.20 -2.31
C THR A 52 -1.51 31.34 -2.46
N ILE A 53 -0.94 30.68 -3.45
CA ILE A 53 0.48 30.76 -3.79
C ILE A 53 0.64 31.80 -4.90
N LYS A 54 1.38 32.88 -4.65
CA LYS A 54 1.61 33.89 -5.68
C LYS A 54 2.76 33.46 -6.59
N ARG A 55 2.77 33.96 -7.82
CA ARG A 55 3.88 33.75 -8.75
C ARG A 55 5.24 34.18 -8.17
N SER A 56 5.26 35.22 -7.34
CA SER A 56 6.47 35.69 -6.65
C SER A 56 7.00 34.71 -5.60
N ASP A 57 6.15 33.80 -5.13
CA ASP A 57 6.49 32.80 -4.11
C ASP A 57 7.02 31.51 -4.76
N LEU A 58 6.92 31.41 -6.10
CA LEU A 58 7.54 30.35 -6.88
C LEU A 58 9.04 30.59 -7.06
N SER A 59 9.77 29.52 -7.35
CA SER A 59 11.20 29.56 -7.68
C SER A 59 11.49 30.62 -8.74
N SER A 60 12.49 31.47 -8.46
CA SER A 60 12.99 32.46 -9.42
C SER A 60 13.67 31.81 -10.63
N ASP A 61 14.15 30.58 -10.48
CA ASP A 61 14.61 29.75 -11.59
C ASP A 61 13.40 29.00 -12.18
N PRO A 62 12.97 29.32 -13.40
CA PRO A 62 11.72 28.81 -13.95
C PRO A 62 11.79 27.34 -14.38
N SER A 63 12.99 26.73 -14.32
CA SER A 63 13.21 25.30 -14.56
C SER A 63 13.18 24.46 -13.28
N LYS A 64 13.06 25.09 -12.11
CA LYS A 64 13.05 24.40 -10.81
C LYS A 64 11.67 24.42 -10.18
N GLU A 65 11.33 23.30 -9.56
CA GLU A 65 10.16 23.16 -8.70
C GLU A 65 10.29 24.05 -7.45
N THR A 66 9.14 24.39 -6.87
CA THR A 66 9.06 25.18 -5.63
C THR A 66 8.62 24.27 -4.49
N GLN A 67 9.50 24.05 -3.51
CA GLN A 67 9.13 23.36 -2.28
C GLN A 67 8.36 24.32 -1.37
N LEU A 68 7.17 23.90 -0.91
CA LEU A 68 6.39 24.63 0.08
C LEU A 68 6.72 24.14 1.50
N GLU A 69 6.20 24.85 2.50
CA GLU A 69 6.31 24.45 3.90
C GLU A 69 5.69 23.07 4.15
N GLU A 70 6.42 22.21 4.87
CA GLU A 70 5.93 20.90 5.29
C GLU A 70 4.76 21.06 6.27
N GLN A 71 3.69 20.32 6.01
CA GLN A 71 2.48 20.35 6.81
C GLN A 71 2.39 19.10 7.67
N SER A 72 1.95 19.26 8.92
CA SER A 72 1.84 18.16 9.88
C SER A 72 0.39 17.91 10.23
N VAL A 73 -0.14 16.77 9.79
CA VAL A 73 -1.55 16.38 9.99
C VAL A 73 -1.61 15.32 11.09
N PRO A 74 -2.25 15.58 12.25
CA PRO A 74 -2.47 14.57 13.26
C PRO A 74 -3.33 13.43 12.71
N THR A 75 -2.92 12.20 12.95
CA THR A 75 -3.62 10.98 12.54
C THR A 75 -3.68 10.04 13.74
N SER A 76 -4.85 9.48 14.00
CA SER A 76 -5.04 8.51 15.08
C SER A 76 -5.93 7.35 14.66
N VAL A 77 -5.66 6.18 15.24
CA VAL A 77 -6.51 4.99 15.10
C VAL A 77 -6.85 4.50 16.49
N SER A 78 -8.13 4.24 16.74
CA SER A 78 -8.59 3.66 18.01
C SER A 78 -9.46 2.45 17.75
N CYS A 79 -9.09 1.33 18.36
CA CYS A 79 -9.73 0.03 18.21
C CYS A 79 -10.39 -0.38 19.54
N LEU A 80 -11.52 -1.11 19.48
CA LEU A 80 -12.15 -1.64 20.71
C LEU A 80 -11.31 -2.74 21.37
N GLN A 81 -10.59 -3.51 20.56
CA GLN A 81 -9.65 -4.56 20.98
C GLN A 81 -8.33 -4.31 20.25
N ALA A 82 -7.21 -4.78 20.78
CA ALA A 82 -5.93 -4.67 20.07
C ALA A 82 -5.98 -5.50 18.79
N GLN A 83 -5.67 -4.89 17.65
CA GLN A 83 -5.71 -5.56 16.34
C GLN A 83 -4.51 -5.16 15.51
N ARG A 84 -4.12 -6.04 14.59
CA ARG A 84 -3.08 -5.74 13.62
C ARG A 84 -3.68 -5.06 12.39
N PHE A 85 -3.07 -3.95 12.00
CA PHE A 85 -3.44 -3.22 10.80
C PHE A 85 -2.23 -2.51 10.20
N ALA A 86 -2.37 -2.09 8.94
CA ALA A 86 -1.43 -1.22 8.27
C ALA A 86 -2.17 -0.22 7.39
N PHE A 87 -1.60 0.98 7.25
CA PHE A 87 -2.09 2.00 6.34
C PHE A 87 -1.71 1.68 4.90
N VAL A 88 -2.63 1.96 3.99
CA VAL A 88 -2.40 2.00 2.55
C VAL A 88 -2.92 3.34 2.06
N VAL A 89 -2.06 4.13 1.41
CA VAL A 89 -2.48 5.38 0.78
C VAL A 89 -2.69 5.16 -0.70
N ARG A 90 -3.84 5.62 -1.20
CA ARG A 90 -4.24 5.52 -2.61
C ARG A 90 -4.67 6.86 -3.11
N GLU A 91 -4.35 7.15 -4.36
CA GLU A 91 -5.04 8.20 -5.09
C GLU A 91 -6.40 7.68 -5.58
N ALA A 92 -7.45 8.49 -5.51
CA ALA A 92 -8.78 8.12 -6.00
C ALA A 92 -8.79 7.77 -7.51
N GLY A 93 -7.83 8.30 -8.28
CA GLY A 93 -7.65 8.04 -9.71
C GLY A 93 -6.62 6.97 -10.09
N GLY A 94 -6.05 6.25 -9.11
CA GLY A 94 -4.97 5.27 -9.32
C GLY A 94 -3.56 5.88 -9.23
N SER A 95 -2.54 5.03 -9.16
CA SER A 95 -1.16 5.45 -8.87
C SER A 95 -0.47 6.15 -10.04
N ASP A 96 0.39 7.13 -9.75
CA ASP A 96 1.30 7.72 -10.75
C ASP A 96 2.28 6.64 -11.29
N PRO A 97 2.25 6.33 -12.60
CA PRO A 97 3.14 5.32 -13.17
C PRO A 97 4.61 5.77 -13.23
N ALA A 98 4.89 7.08 -13.15
CA ALA A 98 6.24 7.62 -13.23
C ALA A 98 7.03 7.47 -11.92
N SER A 99 6.34 7.44 -10.77
CA SER A 99 6.97 7.14 -9.48
C SER A 99 5.91 6.76 -8.44
N ASP A 100 6.22 5.72 -7.67
CA ASP A 100 5.38 5.29 -6.56
C ASP A 100 5.53 6.15 -5.31
N LYS A 101 6.52 7.06 -5.21
CA LYS A 101 6.75 7.89 -4.01
C LYS A 101 6.04 9.24 -4.04
N ILE A 102 5.28 9.51 -5.09
CA ILE A 102 4.67 10.80 -5.35
C ILE A 102 3.15 10.66 -5.44
N PHE A 103 2.49 11.68 -4.93
CA PHE A 103 1.06 11.87 -5.05
C PHE A 103 0.83 13.16 -5.85
N PRO A 104 0.53 13.08 -7.16
CA PRO A 104 0.31 14.25 -7.97
C PRO A 104 -0.81 15.17 -7.44
N MET A 105 -0.53 16.47 -7.52
CA MET A 105 -1.55 17.51 -7.43
C MET A 105 -1.94 17.91 -8.85
N ARG A 106 -3.24 17.97 -9.13
CA ARG A 106 -3.77 18.22 -10.46
C ARG A 106 -4.62 19.48 -10.46
N ALA A 107 -4.50 20.24 -11.54
CA ALA A 107 -5.34 21.40 -11.77
C ALA A 107 -6.80 20.95 -11.92
N ASN A 108 -7.72 21.74 -11.38
CA ASN A 108 -9.14 21.38 -11.36
C ASN A 108 -9.71 21.30 -12.79
N ASP A 109 -9.28 22.20 -13.67
CA ASP A 109 -9.91 22.41 -14.97
C ASP A 109 -9.44 21.41 -16.03
N ASP A 110 -8.13 21.20 -16.15
CA ASP A 110 -7.55 20.37 -17.22
C ASP A 110 -6.81 19.12 -16.70
N GLN A 111 -6.82 18.90 -15.38
CA GLN A 111 -6.18 17.77 -14.71
C GLN A 111 -4.67 17.65 -14.97
N LYS A 112 -4.03 18.69 -15.54
CA LYS A 112 -2.58 18.72 -15.67
C LYS A 112 -1.93 18.77 -14.30
N ARG A 113 -0.75 18.17 -14.21
CA ARG A 113 0.02 18.14 -12.98
C ARG A 113 0.51 19.55 -12.65
N THR A 114 0.03 20.09 -11.54
CA THR A 114 0.46 21.39 -11.00
C THR A 114 1.59 21.23 -9.99
N GLY A 115 1.75 20.01 -9.46
CA GLY A 115 2.75 19.70 -8.46
C GLY A 115 2.65 18.26 -7.99
N LYS A 116 3.24 18.00 -6.83
CA LYS A 116 3.26 16.69 -6.17
C LYS A 116 3.37 16.83 -4.66
N LEU A 117 2.91 15.81 -3.96
CA LEU A 117 3.08 15.63 -2.53
C LEU A 117 4.02 14.45 -2.30
N PHE A 118 4.91 14.59 -1.32
CA PHE A 118 5.55 13.47 -0.66
C PHE A 118 4.93 13.30 0.71
N LEU A 119 4.55 12.07 1.04
CA LEU A 119 3.90 11.73 2.31
C LEU A 119 4.83 10.87 3.16
N LEU A 120 4.92 11.17 4.45
CA LEU A 120 5.71 10.40 5.39
C LEU A 120 4.97 10.28 6.72
N PHE A 121 5.14 9.17 7.43
CA PHE A 121 4.80 9.12 8.85
C PHE A 121 5.96 9.62 9.69
N ASP A 122 5.69 10.58 10.58
CA ASP A 122 6.68 11.14 11.50
C ASP A 122 6.95 10.18 12.65
N ALA A 123 8.08 9.47 12.58
CA ALA A 123 8.46 8.46 13.57
C ALA A 123 8.62 9.05 14.98
N GLN A 124 8.99 10.33 15.10
CA GLN A 124 9.16 10.99 16.41
C GLN A 124 7.82 11.18 17.12
N SER A 125 6.76 11.44 16.36
CA SER A 125 5.40 11.62 16.88
C SER A 125 4.68 10.31 17.19
N THR A 126 5.15 9.19 16.62
CA THR A 126 4.45 7.91 16.69
C THR A 126 4.36 7.39 18.12
N LYS A 127 3.13 7.19 18.61
CA LYS A 127 2.83 6.44 19.82
C LYS A 127 1.91 5.27 19.52
N VAL A 128 2.31 4.09 19.97
CA VAL A 128 1.56 2.84 19.91
C VAL A 128 1.19 2.49 21.35
N ASP A 129 -0.10 2.44 21.67
CA ASP A 129 -0.63 2.17 23.02
C ASP A 129 0.04 3.02 24.12
N GLY A 130 0.37 4.28 23.79
CA GLY A 130 1.01 5.24 24.69
C GLY A 130 2.54 5.15 24.79
N VAL A 131 3.18 4.13 24.21
CA VAL A 131 4.65 4.01 24.16
C VAL A 131 5.21 4.45 22.81
N GLN A 132 6.54 4.63 22.72
CA GLN A 132 7.18 4.99 21.45
C GLN A 132 6.94 3.90 20.40
N GLY A 133 6.43 4.29 19.24
CA GLY A 133 6.28 3.40 18.09
C GLY A 133 7.27 3.73 16.97
N TYR A 134 7.41 2.78 16.04
CA TYR A 134 8.27 2.87 14.86
C TYR A 134 7.48 2.41 13.64
N ALA A 135 7.61 3.12 12.54
CA ALA A 135 6.94 2.76 11.30
C ALA A 135 7.71 1.62 10.63
N THR A 136 6.99 0.64 10.11
CA THR A 136 7.56 -0.45 9.29
C THR A 136 6.75 -0.56 8.02
N GLY A 137 7.39 -0.96 6.92
CA GLY A 137 6.75 -1.06 5.63
C GLY A 137 6.85 -2.46 5.04
N ALA A 138 5.92 -2.79 4.17
CA ALA A 138 5.95 -3.98 3.37
C ALA A 138 5.40 -3.69 1.96
N ASP A 139 6.01 -4.28 0.93
CA ASP A 139 5.46 -4.24 -0.43
C ASP A 139 4.14 -5.01 -0.45
N ARG A 140 3.11 -4.42 -1.07
CA ARG A 140 1.75 -4.92 -1.03
C ARG A 140 1.55 -6.03 -2.07
N MET A 141 2.17 -7.19 -1.83
CA MET A 141 2.09 -8.37 -2.71
C MET A 141 0.90 -9.31 -2.42
N ILE A 142 -0.31 -8.76 -2.19
CA ILE A 142 -1.60 -9.49 -2.13
C ILE A 142 -2.01 -9.98 -0.72
N ASP A 143 -1.08 -10.27 0.21
CA ASP A 143 -1.42 -10.71 1.57
C ASP A 143 -0.45 -10.14 2.62
N LEU A 144 -0.94 -9.23 3.45
CA LEU A 144 -0.15 -8.56 4.49
C LEU A 144 0.24 -9.50 5.65
N GLY A 145 -0.52 -10.58 5.87
CA GLY A 145 -0.25 -11.57 6.91
C GLY A 145 0.98 -12.44 6.63
N SER A 146 1.36 -12.54 5.35
CA SER A 146 2.55 -13.27 4.90
C SER A 146 3.62 -12.36 4.29
N ALA A 147 3.42 -11.04 4.36
CA ALA A 147 4.37 -10.07 3.83
C ALA A 147 5.66 -10.00 4.66
N THR A 148 6.78 -9.74 3.99
CA THR A 148 8.04 -9.42 4.65
C THR A 148 8.03 -7.95 5.05
N TRP A 149 8.20 -7.69 6.35
CA TRP A 149 8.18 -6.35 6.92
C TRP A 149 9.59 -5.81 7.18
N GLY A 150 9.70 -4.49 7.13
CA GLY A 150 10.81 -3.76 7.72
C GLY A 150 12.00 -3.47 6.79
N PRO A 151 13.13 -3.03 7.39
CA PRO A 151 13.30 -2.76 8.82
C PRO A 151 12.44 -1.57 9.29
N ALA A 152 11.95 -1.63 10.53
CA ALA A 152 11.25 -0.52 11.15
C ALA A 152 12.19 0.67 11.35
N THR A 153 11.64 1.88 11.24
CA THR A 153 12.43 3.11 11.31
C THR A 153 13.15 3.26 12.65
N SER A 154 14.21 4.06 12.65
CA SER A 154 14.76 4.62 13.89
C SER A 154 13.86 5.76 14.41
N PRO A 155 14.03 6.22 15.68
CA PRO A 155 13.22 7.33 16.20
C PRO A 155 13.33 8.63 15.39
N ARG A 156 14.36 8.80 14.56
CA ARG A 156 14.62 10.04 13.80
C ARG A 156 14.36 9.92 12.31
N GLU A 157 13.96 8.75 11.85
CA GLU A 157 13.78 8.45 10.43
C GLU A 157 12.30 8.32 10.13
N ASN A 158 11.82 9.15 9.19
CA ASN A 158 10.43 9.11 8.76
C ASN A 158 10.28 8.14 7.59
N LEU A 159 9.26 7.30 7.64
CA LEU A 159 9.03 6.32 6.58
C LEU A 159 8.24 6.98 5.44
N PRO A 160 8.79 7.05 4.21
CA PRO A 160 8.05 7.54 3.06
C PRO A 160 6.92 6.56 2.70
N ILE A 161 5.75 7.11 2.41
CA ILE A 161 4.60 6.34 1.92
C ILE A 161 4.72 6.23 0.41
N THR A 162 4.49 5.03 -0.13
CA THR A 162 4.35 4.85 -1.58
C THR A 162 2.89 4.66 -1.97
N ASN A 163 2.53 5.25 -3.11
CA ASN A 163 1.22 5.31 -3.70
C ASN A 163 0.73 3.92 -4.11
N GLY A 164 -0.19 3.37 -3.33
CA GLY A 164 -0.89 2.12 -3.62
C GLY A 164 -0.03 0.85 -3.58
N ARG A 165 1.28 0.95 -3.36
CA ARG A 165 2.23 -0.17 -3.39
C ARG A 165 2.79 -0.57 -2.03
N TYR A 166 2.90 0.33 -1.06
CA TYR A 166 3.33 -0.02 0.28
C TYR A 166 2.16 -0.04 1.26
N ALA A 167 2.22 -1.00 2.16
CA ALA A 167 1.53 -0.91 3.43
C ALA A 167 2.51 -0.39 4.49
N VAL A 168 2.03 0.49 5.37
CA VAL A 168 2.81 1.00 6.51
C VAL A 168 2.12 0.59 7.80
N GLY A 169 2.77 -0.24 8.59
CA GLY A 169 2.33 -0.60 9.92
C GLY A 169 3.26 -0.03 10.99
N PHE A 170 2.99 -0.39 12.24
CA PHE A 170 3.75 0.11 13.38
C PHE A 170 4.13 -1.00 14.35
N VAL A 171 5.31 -0.87 14.93
CA VAL A 171 5.90 -1.76 15.93
C VAL A 171 6.42 -0.92 17.10
N THR A 172 6.79 -1.57 18.20
CA THR A 172 7.32 -0.90 19.41
C THR A 172 8.84 -1.02 19.57
N GLU A 173 9.52 -1.64 18.60
CA GLU A 173 10.97 -1.82 18.59
C GLU A 173 11.59 -1.25 17.30
N ALA A 174 12.62 -0.43 17.43
CA ALA A 174 13.34 0.17 16.30
C ALA A 174 14.13 -0.91 15.54
N GLY A 175 14.16 -0.82 14.21
CA GLY A 175 14.87 -1.78 13.37
C GLY A 175 14.22 -3.17 13.28
N SER A 176 13.07 -3.38 13.93
CA SER A 176 12.35 -4.65 13.86
C SER A 176 11.95 -5.02 12.43
N THR A 177 12.06 -6.31 12.10
CA THR A 177 11.57 -6.91 10.85
C THR A 177 10.31 -7.73 11.06
N GLU A 178 9.71 -7.64 12.25
CA GLU A 178 8.46 -8.32 12.57
C GLU A 178 7.28 -7.63 11.88
N ALA A 179 6.19 -8.39 11.73
CA ALA A 179 4.91 -7.81 11.35
C ALA A 179 4.43 -6.78 12.40
N PRO A 180 3.55 -5.84 12.00
CA PRO A 180 3.01 -4.83 12.91
C PRO A 180 2.42 -5.43 14.18
N ALA A 181 2.53 -4.68 15.27
CA ALA A 181 1.97 -5.08 16.55
C ALA A 181 0.44 -5.18 16.49
N ASN A 182 -0.17 -5.87 17.46
CA ASN A 182 -1.58 -5.67 17.74
C ASN A 182 -1.71 -4.35 18.51
N ILE A 183 -2.41 -3.38 17.94
CA ILE A 183 -2.48 -2.01 18.45
C ILE A 183 -3.93 -1.71 18.83
N LYS A 184 -4.12 -1.07 19.98
CA LYS A 184 -5.41 -0.53 20.37
C LYS A 184 -5.52 0.95 20.02
N ASP A 185 -4.51 1.73 20.34
CA ASP A 185 -4.46 3.17 20.14
C ASP A 185 -3.16 3.56 19.43
N LEU A 186 -3.29 4.15 18.24
CA LEU A 186 -2.19 4.74 17.49
C LEU A 186 -2.39 6.25 17.45
N SER A 187 -1.30 7.00 17.67
CA SER A 187 -1.22 8.41 17.30
C SER A 187 0.07 8.66 16.55
N VAL A 188 -0.01 9.38 15.44
CA VAL A 188 1.13 9.71 14.57
C VAL A 188 0.80 10.96 13.77
N LYS A 189 1.81 11.71 13.34
CA LYS A 189 1.65 12.80 12.39
C LYS A 189 1.96 12.31 10.98
N LEU A 190 1.06 12.57 10.05
CA LEU A 190 1.33 12.50 8.63
C LEU A 190 2.01 13.81 8.20
N LEU A 191 3.24 13.71 7.73
CA LEU A 191 3.97 14.82 7.13
C LEU A 191 3.63 14.88 5.65
N VAL A 192 3.16 16.04 5.22
CA VAL A 192 2.82 16.34 3.83
C VAL A 192 3.82 17.37 3.32
N ARG A 193 4.60 17.02 2.31
CA ARG A 193 5.59 17.91 1.66
C ARG A 193 5.11 18.30 0.28
N PRO A 194 4.51 19.49 0.10
CA PRO A 194 4.04 19.93 -1.19
C PRO A 194 5.17 20.54 -2.02
N TRP A 195 5.17 20.20 -3.30
CA TRP A 195 6.07 20.74 -4.31
C TRP A 195 5.24 21.21 -5.49
N ILE A 196 5.37 22.47 -5.87
CA ILE A 196 4.77 23.04 -7.07
C ILE A 196 5.74 22.81 -8.23
N ASN A 197 5.20 22.42 -9.40
CA ASN A 197 5.99 22.21 -10.60
C ASN A 197 6.74 23.49 -11.01
N ALA A 198 7.77 23.33 -11.85
CA ALA A 198 8.53 24.46 -12.34
C ALA A 198 7.63 25.43 -13.11
N VAL A 199 7.96 26.73 -13.08
CA VAL A 199 7.17 27.78 -13.74
C VAL A 199 6.98 27.50 -15.24
N ASN A 200 8.00 26.92 -15.90
CA ASN A 200 7.93 26.55 -17.31
C ASN A 200 6.93 25.42 -17.61
N ASP A 201 6.56 24.64 -16.60
CA ASP A 201 5.63 23.50 -16.71
C ASP A 201 4.20 23.88 -16.28
N LEU A 202 3.96 25.15 -15.91
CA LEU A 202 2.68 25.66 -15.44
C LEU A 202 2.08 26.67 -16.42
N ASP A 203 0.77 26.54 -16.69
CA ASP A 203 0.02 27.53 -17.45
C ASP A 203 -0.45 28.68 -16.56
N LEU A 204 0.46 29.62 -16.31
CA LEU A 204 0.23 30.77 -15.41
C LEU A 204 -0.39 31.99 -16.11
N ASN A 205 -1.14 31.78 -17.20
CA ASN A 205 -1.89 32.83 -17.88
C ASN A 205 -3.19 33.22 -17.14
N ALA A 206 -3.62 32.37 -16.20
CA ALA A 206 -4.74 32.58 -15.29
C ALA A 206 -4.44 31.92 -13.93
N ASP A 207 -5.33 32.14 -12.95
CA ASP A 207 -5.26 31.45 -11.67
C ASP A 207 -5.50 29.94 -11.85
N ILE A 208 -4.67 29.12 -11.21
CA ILE A 208 -4.80 27.65 -11.24
C ILE A 208 -5.32 27.18 -9.89
N GLY A 209 -6.56 26.70 -9.84
CA GLY A 209 -7.03 25.88 -8.73
C GLY A 209 -6.52 24.44 -8.88
N PHE A 210 -6.07 23.81 -7.80
CA PHE A 210 -5.60 22.42 -7.83
C PHE A 210 -5.97 21.66 -6.55
N ALA A 211 -6.00 20.33 -6.65
CA ALA A 211 -6.25 19.44 -5.53
C ALA A 211 -5.50 18.11 -5.70
N SER A 212 -5.46 17.33 -4.61
CA SER A 212 -5.07 15.92 -4.63
C SER A 212 -6.08 15.16 -3.79
N ASP A 213 -6.67 14.12 -4.37
CA ASP A 213 -7.68 13.29 -3.70
C ASP A 213 -7.06 11.97 -3.28
N LEU A 214 -6.78 11.86 -1.98
CA LEU A 214 -6.02 10.78 -1.37
C LEU A 214 -6.89 10.05 -0.34
N GLY A 215 -7.03 8.74 -0.53
CA GLY A 215 -7.57 7.82 0.46
C GLY A 215 -6.46 7.28 1.35
N LEU A 216 -6.52 7.57 2.65
CA LEU A 216 -5.71 6.89 3.67
C LEU A 216 -6.57 5.79 4.31
N GLU A 217 -6.34 4.56 3.89
CA GLU A 217 -7.11 3.39 4.31
C GLU A 217 -6.31 2.55 5.31
N ILE A 218 -6.99 1.81 6.19
CA ILE A 218 -6.36 0.77 7.00
C ILE A 218 -6.78 -0.62 6.50
N SER A 219 -5.82 -1.54 6.43
CA SER A 219 -6.01 -2.94 6.07
C SER A 219 -5.69 -3.84 7.26
N TYR A 220 -6.60 -4.74 7.61
CA TYR A 220 -6.46 -5.73 8.69
C TYR A 220 -5.88 -7.04 8.16
N PHE A 221 -5.09 -7.75 8.99
CA PHE A 221 -4.48 -9.03 8.63
C PHE A 221 -3.93 -9.82 9.84
#